data_AF-C4L5E6-F1
#
_entry.id   AF-C4L5E6-F1
#
_cell.length_a   1.000
_cell.length_b   1.000
_cell.length_c   1.000
_cell.angle_alpha   90.00
_cell.angle_beta   90.00
_cell.angle_gamma   90.00
#
_symmetry.space_group_name_H-M   'P 1'
#
loop_
_entity.id
_entity.type
_entity.pdbx_description
1 polymer ?
#
loop_
_entity_poly.entity_id
_entity_poly.type
_entity_poly.pdbx_seq_one_letter_code
_entity_poly.pdbx_strand_id
1 'polypeptide(L)'
;MKNSIYLEKESNRLCIGASRIQLKMIHLPDSIHELEQMICSESIQTLYISTYRMKDRDLLEPQAISDIRTQWNESFRTHIVLSNEADLDDFQDGYCFFAELFHDPLKNKILILYQAH
;
A
#
# COMPACT_ATOMS: atom_id res chain seq x y z
N MET A 1 -13.48 9.24 18.76
CA MET A 1 -13.33 9.47 17.30
C MET A 1 -12.16 8.62 16.84
N LYS A 2 -12.37 7.63 15.97
CA LYS A 2 -11.25 6.98 15.27
C LYS A 2 -10.64 8.05 14.37
N ASN A 3 -9.38 8.43 14.61
CA ASN A 3 -8.67 9.33 13.71
C ASN A 3 -8.52 8.61 12.37
N SER A 4 -9.29 9.02 11.37
CA SER A 4 -9.18 8.46 10.02
C SER A 4 -7.81 8.82 9.44
N ILE A 5 -7.08 7.81 8.97
CA ILE A 5 -5.85 8.00 8.19
C ILE A 5 -6.25 8.04 6.73
N TYR A 6 -5.74 9.00 5.96
CA TYR A 6 -6.03 9.08 4.54
C TYR A 6 -4.87 9.71 3.75
N LEU A 7 -4.79 9.37 2.46
CA LEU A 7 -3.89 10.01 1.51
C LEU A 7 -4.68 11.00 0.64
N GLU A 8 -4.25 12.25 0.57
CA GLU A 8 -4.73 13.21 -0.44
C GLU A 8 -4.02 12.92 -1.77
N LYS A 9 -4.78 12.62 -2.82
CA LYS A 9 -4.24 12.11 -4.09
C LYS A 9 -3.40 13.14 -4.85
N GLU A 10 -3.94 14.35 -5.02
CA GLU A 10 -3.28 15.39 -5.83
C GLU A 10 -1.95 15.85 -5.20
N SER A 11 -1.92 15.91 -3.87
CA SER A 11 -0.79 16.45 -3.12
C SER A 11 0.13 15.36 -2.59
N ASN A 12 -0.20 14.07 -2.74
CA ASN A 12 0.51 12.95 -2.09
C ASN A 12 0.76 13.22 -0.60
N ARG A 13 -0.27 13.68 0.12
CA ARG A 13 -0.15 14.06 1.52
C ARG A 13 -0.87 13.08 2.42
N LEU A 14 -0.11 12.43 3.30
CA LEU A 14 -0.62 11.53 4.31
C LEU A 14 -1.12 12.33 5.51
N CYS A 15 -2.40 12.18 5.83
CA CYS A 15 -3.08 12.87 6.91
C CYS A 15 -3.38 11.89 8.04
N ILE A 16 -2.84 12.18 9.24
CA ILE A 16 -3.02 11.37 10.45
C ILE A 16 -3.48 12.31 11.58
N GLY A 17 -4.80 12.38 11.81
CA GLY A 17 -5.35 13.36 12.74
C GLY A 17 -5.04 14.79 12.29
N ALA A 18 -4.30 15.55 13.10
CA ALA A 18 -3.84 16.90 12.74
C ALA A 18 -2.53 16.93 11.94
N SER A 19 -1.80 15.80 11.90
CA SER A 19 -0.51 15.71 11.20
C SER A 19 -0.70 15.58 9.71
N ARG A 20 0.12 16.31 8.96
CA ARG A 20 0.16 16.31 7.49
C ARG A 20 1.58 16.04 7.04
N ILE A 21 1.79 14.91 6.38
CA ILE A 21 3.11 14.42 5.97
C ILE A 21 3.16 14.41 4.45
N GLN A 22 4.09 15.19 3.89
CA GLN A 22 4.33 15.18 2.45
C GLN A 22 5.05 13.90 2.07
N LEU A 23 4.42 13.08 1.23
CA LEU A 23 5.03 11.88 0.69
C LEU A 23 5.66 12.18 -0.67
N LYS A 24 6.72 11.43 -0.98
CA LYS A 24 7.32 11.38 -2.30
C LYS A 24 7.17 9.97 -2.84
N MET A 25 6.42 9.82 -3.93
CA MET A 25 6.31 8.55 -4.64
C MET A 25 7.69 8.11 -5.15
N ILE A 26 7.96 6.82 -5.04
CA ILE A 26 9.16 6.17 -5.54
C ILE A 26 8.78 4.95 -6.37
N HIS A 27 9.72 4.48 -7.18
CA HIS A 27 9.51 3.30 -7.99
C HIS A 27 9.27 2.07 -7.12
N LEU A 28 8.27 1.28 -7.52
CA LEU A 28 8.12 -0.09 -7.06
C LEU A 28 9.33 -0.93 -7.48
N PRO A 29 9.61 -2.03 -6.78
CA PRO A 29 10.52 -3.05 -7.30
C PRO A 29 10.01 -3.66 -8.61
N ASP A 30 10.92 -4.27 -9.37
CA ASP A 30 10.59 -4.84 -10.69
C ASP A 30 9.89 -6.20 -10.58
N SER A 31 9.85 -6.79 -9.37
CA SER A 31 9.22 -8.10 -9.15
C SER A 31 8.57 -8.23 -7.77
N ILE A 32 7.58 -9.12 -7.68
CA ILE A 32 6.94 -9.51 -6.42
C ILE A 32 7.95 -10.11 -5.44
N HIS A 33 8.96 -10.83 -5.95
CA HIS A 33 10.02 -11.40 -5.11
C HIS A 33 10.85 -10.30 -4.43
N GLU A 34 11.19 -9.23 -5.14
CA GLU A 34 11.88 -8.08 -4.55
C GLU A 34 10.98 -7.35 -3.55
N LEU A 35 9.68 -7.21 -3.82
CA LEU A 35 8.73 -6.65 -2.85
C LEU A 35 8.66 -7.49 -1.57
N GLU A 36 8.61 -8.82 -1.70
CA GLU A 36 8.67 -9.75 -0.57
C GLU A 36 9.95 -9.54 0.25
N GLN A 37 11.11 -9.44 -0.40
CA GLN A 37 12.36 -9.16 0.29
C GLN A 37 12.31 -7.82 1.03
N MET A 38 11.71 -6.78 0.43
CA MET A 38 11.54 -5.48 1.10
C MET A 38 10.64 -5.55 2.34
N ILE A 39 9.56 -6.33 2.27
CA ILE A 39 8.64 -6.55 3.38
C ILE A 39 9.33 -7.35 4.48
N CYS A 40 10.10 -8.39 4.13
CA CYS A 40 10.79 -9.28 5.08
C CYS A 40 12.04 -8.66 5.70
N SER A 41 12.76 -7.78 4.98
CA SER A 41 14.02 -7.16 5.43
C SER A 41 13.86 -5.90 6.30
N GLU A 42 12.62 -5.57 6.72
CA GLU A 42 12.30 -4.32 7.43
C GLU A 42 12.64 -3.04 6.64
N SER A 43 12.83 -3.20 5.32
CA SER A 43 13.04 -2.06 4.41
C SER A 43 11.82 -1.17 4.32
N ILE A 44 10.61 -1.74 4.47
CA ILE A 44 9.35 -1.03 4.61
C ILE A 44 9.08 -0.84 6.10
N GLN A 45 8.83 0.40 6.52
CA GLN A 45 8.57 0.74 7.93
C GLN A 45 7.08 0.85 8.24
N THR A 46 6.26 1.14 7.23
CA THR A 46 4.81 1.28 7.41
C THR A 46 4.06 0.72 6.22
N LEU A 47 2.96 0.02 6.50
CA LEU A 47 2.08 -0.55 5.50
C LEU A 47 0.65 -0.09 5.74
N TYR A 48 -0.01 0.33 4.68
CA TYR A 48 -1.44 0.64 4.69
C TYR A 48 -2.17 -0.20 3.63
N ILE A 49 -3.41 -0.57 3.94
CA ILE A 49 -4.36 -1.07 2.94
C ILE A 49 -5.45 -0.03 2.76
N SER A 50 -5.82 0.24 1.51
CA SER A 50 -6.95 1.06 1.13
C SER A 50 -8.00 0.19 0.44
N THR A 51 -9.12 -0.03 1.13
CA THR A 51 -10.30 -0.70 0.56
C THR A 51 -11.36 0.28 0.08
N TYR A 52 -11.17 1.58 0.35
CA TYR A 52 -12.13 2.62 0.00
C TYR A 52 -11.45 3.84 -0.59
N ARG A 53 -11.60 3.97 -1.92
CA ARG A 53 -11.05 5.07 -2.71
C ARG A 53 -12.13 6.11 -2.99
N MET A 54 -11.95 7.33 -2.49
CA MET A 54 -12.78 8.48 -2.88
C MET A 54 -12.13 9.23 -4.05
N LYS A 55 -12.85 10.18 -4.63
CA LYS A 55 -12.35 11.00 -5.75
C LYS A 55 -11.01 11.69 -5.40
N ASP A 56 -10.92 12.32 -4.24
CA ASP A 56 -9.79 13.20 -3.88
C ASP A 56 -8.89 12.62 -2.79
N ARG A 57 -9.32 11.52 -2.15
CA ARG A 57 -8.59 10.88 -1.05
C ARG A 57 -8.80 9.38 -0.99
N ASP A 58 -7.81 8.66 -0.47
CA ASP A 58 -7.92 7.24 -0.17
C ASP A 58 -7.90 7.04 1.34
N LEU A 59 -8.89 6.32 1.88
CA LEU A 59 -8.87 5.95 3.30
C LEU A 59 -7.87 4.82 3.51
N LEU A 60 -7.04 4.96 4.54
CA LEU A 60 -5.97 4.03 4.82
C LEU A 60 -6.19 3.34 6.15
N GLU A 61 -6.05 2.02 6.13
CA GLU A 61 -6.05 1.17 7.32
C GLU A 61 -4.62 0.71 7.60
N PRO A 62 -4.05 1.04 8.77
CA PRO A 62 -2.71 0.59 9.11
C PRO A 62 -2.68 -0.92 9.28
N GLN A 63 -1.67 -1.56 8.71
CA GLN A 63 -1.44 -2.99 8.85
C GLN A 63 -0.09 -3.23 9.53
N ALA A 64 -0.07 -4.22 10.43
CA ALA A 64 1.20 -4.67 10.97
C ALA A 64 1.93 -5.48 9.89
N ILE A 65 3.19 -5.15 9.65
CA ILE A 65 4.03 -5.86 8.67
C ILE A 65 4.15 -7.35 9.02
N SER A 66 4.12 -7.70 10.31
CA SER A 66 4.08 -9.09 10.78
C SER A 66 2.89 -9.87 10.23
N ASP A 67 1.72 -9.22 10.15
CA ASP A 67 0.48 -9.87 9.75
C ASP A 67 0.50 -10.14 8.25
N ILE A 68 1.00 -9.17 7.48
CA ILE A 68 1.23 -9.30 6.03
C ILE A 68 2.25 -10.39 5.72
N ARG A 69 3.35 -10.48 6.49
CA ARG A 69 4.34 -11.56 6.34
C ARG A 69 3.73 -12.94 6.58
N THR A 70 2.89 -13.05 7.61
CA THR A 70 2.26 -14.33 7.97
C THR A 70 1.28 -14.79 6.89
N GLN A 71 0.58 -13.86 6.25
CA GLN A 71 -0.40 -14.13 5.19
C GLN A 71 0.20 -14.01 3.78
N TRP A 72 1.51 -13.81 3.64
CA TRP A 72 2.12 -13.42 2.37
C TRP A 72 1.83 -14.42 1.25
N ASN A 73 2.16 -15.70 1.48
CA ASN A 73 1.99 -16.74 0.48
C ASN A 73 0.52 -17.14 0.25
N GLU A 74 -0.34 -16.92 1.25
CA GLU A 74 -1.74 -17.37 1.21
C GLU A 74 -2.66 -16.32 0.59
N SER A 75 -2.39 -15.04 0.79
CA SER A 75 -3.31 -13.96 0.41
C SER A 75 -2.70 -12.83 -0.40
N PHE A 76 -1.43 -12.47 -0.19
CA PHE A 76 -0.87 -11.26 -0.81
C PHE A 76 -0.08 -11.51 -2.09
N ARG A 77 0.79 -12.53 -2.09
CA ARG A 77 1.77 -12.76 -3.16
C ARG A 77 1.14 -12.90 -4.55
N THR A 78 -0.01 -13.53 -4.63
CA THR A 78 -0.74 -13.79 -5.89
C THR A 78 -1.74 -12.69 -6.23
N HIS A 79 -2.05 -11.79 -5.29
CA HIS A 79 -3.06 -10.75 -5.46
C HIS A 79 -2.46 -9.34 -5.62
N ILE A 80 -1.15 -9.15 -5.43
CA ILE A 80 -0.50 -7.87 -5.66
C ILE A 80 -0.10 -7.69 -7.12
N VAL A 81 -0.42 -6.52 -7.66
CA VAL A 81 -0.08 -6.05 -9.00
C VAL A 81 0.89 -4.89 -8.89
N LEU A 82 2.03 -5.01 -9.57
CA LEU A 82 3.06 -3.96 -9.64
C LEU A 82 2.94 -3.06 -10.89
N SER A 83 2.10 -3.45 -11.85
CA SER A 83 1.71 -2.66 -13.00
C SER A 83 0.53 -1.73 -12.70
N ASN A 84 0.26 -0.79 -13.62
CA ASN A 84 -0.88 0.12 -13.50
C ASN A 84 -2.20 -0.49 -14.02
N GLU A 85 -2.16 -1.71 -14.54
CA GLU A 85 -3.28 -2.41 -15.17
C GLU A 85 -3.26 -3.88 -14.74
N ALA A 86 -4.44 -4.44 -14.51
CA ALA A 86 -4.69 -5.85 -14.24
C ALA A 86 -6.08 -6.25 -14.72
N ASP A 87 -6.21 -7.48 -15.20
CA ASP A 87 -7.50 -8.11 -15.44
C ASP A 87 -7.96 -8.81 -14.16
N LEU A 88 -9.15 -8.48 -13.66
CA LEU A 88 -9.66 -9.06 -12.42
C LEU A 88 -10.05 -10.53 -12.58
N ASP A 89 -10.32 -10.98 -13.81
CA ASP A 89 -10.59 -12.38 -14.13
C ASP A 89 -9.35 -13.28 -13.91
N ASP A 90 -8.15 -12.69 -13.82
CA ASP A 90 -6.91 -13.41 -13.49
C ASP A 90 -6.81 -13.77 -11.98
N PHE A 91 -7.68 -13.22 -11.13
CA PHE A 91 -7.64 -13.42 -9.68
C PHE A 91 -8.82 -14.28 -9.21
N GLN A 92 -8.53 -15.39 -8.53
CA GLN A 92 -9.54 -16.39 -8.12
C GLN A 92 -10.68 -15.81 -7.28
N ASP A 93 -10.38 -14.78 -6.50
CA ASP A 93 -11.35 -14.15 -5.58
C ASP A 93 -11.95 -12.86 -6.18
N GLY A 94 -11.65 -12.53 -7.44
CA GLY A 94 -12.15 -11.34 -8.11
C GLY A 94 -11.68 -10.03 -7.47
N TYR A 95 -10.48 -10.02 -6.90
CA TYR A 95 -9.86 -8.80 -6.38
C TYR A 95 -8.35 -8.81 -6.60
N CYS A 96 -7.75 -7.63 -6.61
CA CYS A 96 -6.29 -7.48 -6.58
C CYS A 96 -5.90 -6.25 -5.75
N PHE A 97 -4.61 -6.13 -5.46
CA PHE A 97 -4.01 -4.98 -4.79
C PHE A 97 -3.03 -4.30 -5.72
N PHE A 98 -3.31 -3.06 -6.10
CA PHE A 98 -2.29 -2.20 -6.71
C PHE A 98 -1.36 -1.68 -5.62
N ALA A 99 -0.06 -1.82 -5.82
CA ALA A 99 0.93 -1.29 -4.88
C ALA A 99 1.35 0.13 -5.26
N GLU A 100 1.58 0.99 -4.27
CA GLU A 100 2.37 2.21 -4.44
C GLU A 100 3.37 2.32 -3.29
N LEU A 101 4.56 2.85 -3.61
CA LEU A 101 5.63 3.01 -2.65
C LEU A 101 5.99 4.48 -2.51
N PHE A 102 6.18 4.92 -1.26
CA PHE A 102 6.48 6.29 -0.92
C PHE A 102 7.66 6.39 0.03
N HIS A 103 8.34 7.53 0.01
CA HIS A 103 9.15 8.01 1.13
C HIS A 103 8.41 9.10 1.90
N ASP A 104 8.49 9.04 3.22
CA ASP A 104 8.23 10.19 4.07
C ASP A 104 9.42 11.19 4.06
N PRO A 105 9.32 12.34 4.74
CA PRO A 105 10.41 13.31 4.84
C PRO A 105 11.68 12.76 5.51
N LEU A 106 11.56 11.72 6.34
CA LEU A 106 12.66 11.05 7.03
C LEU A 106 13.26 9.89 6.21
N LYS A 107 12.79 9.69 4.97
CA LYS A 107 13.18 8.58 4.07
C LYS A 107 12.73 7.19 4.53
N ASN A 108 11.75 7.12 5.44
CA ASN A 108 11.08 5.86 5.73
C ASN A 108 10.20 5.49 4.53
N LYS A 109 10.25 4.22 4.12
CA LYS A 109 9.43 3.63 3.07
C LYS A 109 8.06 3.26 3.61
N ILE A 110 7.04 3.74 2.92
CA ILE A 110 5.63 3.45 3.17
C ILE A 110 5.10 2.70 1.96
N LEU A 111 4.58 1.49 2.17
CA LEU A 111 3.85 0.72 1.17
C LEU A 111 2.35 0.94 1.36
N ILE A 112 1.65 1.28 0.29
CA ILE A 112 0.19 1.35 0.27
C ILE A 112 -0.31 0.32 -0.74
N LEU A 113 -1.24 -0.54 -0.31
CA LEU A 113 -1.93 -1.52 -1.15
C LEU A 113 -3.37 -1.05 -1.36
N TYR A 114 -3.76 -0.79 -2.60
CA TYR A 114 -5.11 -0.37 -2.96
C TYR A 114 -5.89 -1.56 -3.51
N GLN A 115 -6.93 -1.97 -2.79
CA GLN A 115 -7.80 -3.05 -3.21
C GLN A 115 -8.67 -2.59 -4.38
N ALA A 116 -8.73 -3.42 -5.41
CA ALA A 116 -9.65 -3.32 -6.54
C ALA A 116 -10.51 -4.59 -6.61
N HIS A 117 -11.76 -4.41 -7.01
CA HIS A 117 -12.80 -5.42 -7.19
C HIS A 117 -13.50 -5.22 -8.52
#